data_AF-A0A8U0A6N7-F1
#
_entry.id   AF-A0A8U0A6N7-F1
#
_cell.length_a   1.000
_cell.length_b   1.000
_cell.length_c   1.000
_cell.angle_alpha   90.00
_cell.angle_beta   90.00
_cell.angle_gamma   90.00
#
_symmetry.space_group_name_H-M   'P 1'
#
loop_
_entity.id
_entity.type
_entity.pdbx_description
1 polymer ?
#
loop_
_entity_poly.entity_id
_entity_poly.type
_entity_poly.pdbx_seq_one_letter_code
_entity_poly.pdbx_strand_id
1 'polypeptide(L)' 'MSYDVVQALAPHCVGSDIVKVTGRDGGQAAVLGSKLFQAFVSDHATERN' A
#
# COMPACT_ATOMS: atom_id res chain seq x y z
N MET A 1 6.35 1.06 11.76
CA MET A 1 5.42 2.20 11.95
C MET A 1 4.61 2.58 10.70
N SER A 2 4.91 2.12 9.47
CA SER A 2 4.09 2.48 8.27
C SER A 2 3.24 1.35 7.70
N TYR A 3 3.44 0.11 8.14
CA TYR A 3 2.71 -1.06 7.62
C TYR A 3 1.39 -1.28 8.37
N ASP A 4 1.40 -1.08 9.70
CA ASP A 4 0.26 -1.36 10.60
C ASP A 4 -1.05 -0.69 10.16
N VAL A 5 -0.99 0.55 9.66
CA VAL A 5 -2.16 1.25 9.14
C VAL A 5 -2.71 0.61 7.87
N VAL A 6 -1.84 0.18 6.96
CA VAL A 6 -2.28 -0.48 5.72
C VAL A 6 -2.95 -1.80 6.06
N GLN A 7 -2.37 -2.59 6.97
CA GLN A 7 -2.98 -3.87 7.37
C GLN A 7 -4.33 -3.70 8.05
N ALA A 8 -4.44 -2.70 8.93
CA ALA A 8 -5.66 -2.46 9.68
C ALA A 8 -6.82 -1.99 8.78
N LEU A 9 -6.53 -1.32 7.66
CA LEU A 9 -7.55 -0.71 6.80
C LEU A 9 -7.80 -1.48 5.50
N ALA A 10 -6.78 -2.14 4.94
CA ALA A 10 -6.84 -2.80 3.64
C ALA A 10 -8.02 -3.78 3.48
N PRO A 11 -8.37 -4.59 4.50
CA PRO A 11 -9.58 -5.41 4.45
C PRO A 11 -10.79 -4.54 4.07
N HIS A 12 -11.09 -3.53 4.87
CA HIS A 12 -12.33 -2.74 4.78
C HIS A 12 -12.37 -1.71 3.63
N CYS A 13 -11.32 -1.59 2.84
CA CYS A 13 -11.26 -0.67 1.70
C CYS A 13 -11.84 -1.29 0.44
N VAL A 14 -12.38 -0.48 -0.47
CA VAL A 14 -12.78 -0.95 -1.82
C VAL A 14 -11.63 -0.86 -2.84
N GLY A 15 -10.52 -0.23 -2.47
CA GLY A 15 -9.36 0.01 -3.32
C GLY A 15 -8.39 1.01 -2.70
N SER A 16 -7.23 1.20 -3.35
CA SER A 16 -6.22 2.19 -2.96
C SER A 16 -5.51 2.79 -4.18
N ASP A 17 -4.91 3.96 -3.99
CA ASP A 17 -4.07 4.64 -4.98
C ASP A 17 -2.78 5.16 -4.33
N ILE A 18 -1.69 5.22 -5.09
CA ILE A 18 -0.41 5.77 -4.66
C ILE A 18 -0.12 7.02 -5.46
N VAL A 19 -0.36 8.15 -4.82
CA VAL A 19 -0.14 9.47 -5.41
C VAL A 19 1.18 10.09 -4.96
N LYS A 20 1.61 11.15 -5.66
CA LYS A 20 2.83 11.92 -5.36
C LYS A 20 4.13 11.10 -5.38
N VAL A 21 4.14 9.99 -6.10
CA VAL A 21 5.38 9.30 -6.44
C VAL A 21 6.17 10.17 -7.42
N THR A 22 7.38 10.55 -7.03
CA THR A 22 8.29 11.30 -7.90
C THR A 22 9.68 10.68 -7.77
N GLY A 23 10.51 10.80 -8.82
CA GLY A 23 11.90 10.32 -8.77
C GLY A 23 12.87 11.26 -8.03
N ARG A 24 12.38 12.31 -7.36
CA ARG A 24 13.22 13.33 -6.71
C ARG A 24 14.13 12.74 -5.63
N ASP A 25 13.72 11.64 -5.02
CA ASP A 25 14.44 10.94 -3.96
C ASP A 25 15.23 9.72 -4.46
N GLY A 26 15.55 9.66 -5.76
CA GLY A 26 16.23 8.52 -6.36
C GLY A 26 15.37 7.27 -6.45
N GLY A 27 14.05 7.41 -6.40
CA GLY A 27 13.10 6.30 -6.55
C GLY A 27 12.71 5.63 -5.23
N GLN A 28 13.15 6.15 -4.08
CA GLN A 28 12.77 5.62 -2.78
C GLN A 28 11.25 5.68 -2.56
N ALA A 29 10.59 6.76 -3.00
CA ALA A 29 9.14 6.88 -2.96
C ALA A 29 8.45 5.78 -3.77
N ALA A 30 9.00 5.40 -4.92
CA ALA A 30 8.47 4.30 -5.73
C ALA A 30 8.64 2.95 -5.02
N VAL A 31 9.80 2.69 -4.42
CA VAL A 31 10.04 1.45 -3.65
C VAL A 31 9.13 1.36 -2.43
N LEU A 32 8.98 2.45 -1.67
CA LEU A 32 8.10 2.50 -0.52
C LEU A 32 6.64 2.27 -0.95
N GLY A 33 6.18 2.98 -2.00
CA GLY A 33 4.86 2.82 -2.57
C GLY A 33 4.57 1.37 -2.95
N SER A 34 5.47 0.72 -3.70
CA SER A 34 5.31 -0.68 -4.10
C SER A 34 5.18 -1.64 -2.93
N LYS A 35 5.95 -1.44 -1.85
CA LYS A 35 5.87 -2.28 -0.64
C LYS A 35 4.54 -2.09 0.09
N LEU A 36 4.04 -0.86 0.19
CA LEU A 36 2.74 -0.57 0.79
C LEU A 36 1.58 -1.10 -0.08
N PHE A 37 1.70 -1.04 -1.40
CA PHE A 37 0.69 -1.62 -2.30
C PHE A 37 0.65 -3.15 -2.21
N GLN A 38 1.82 -3.79 -2.14
CA GLN A 38 1.90 -5.23 -1.94
C GLN A 38 1.23 -5.66 -0.63
N ALA A 39 1.43 -4.90 0.44
CA ALA A 39 0.74 -5.08 1.72
C ALA A 39 -0.78 -5.04 1.55
N PHE A 40 -1.26 -3.95 0.93
CA PHE A 40 -2.67 -3.69 0.71
C PHE A 40 -3.31 -4.83 -0.06
N VAL A 41 -2.71 -5.27 -1.17
CA VAL A 41 -3.26 -6.36 -2.00
C VAL A 41 -3.33 -7.67 -1.21
N SER A 42 -2.30 -7.99 -0.43
CA SER A 42 -2.24 -9.23 0.35
C SER A 42 -3.37 -9.28 1.39
N ASP A 43 -3.57 -8.18 2.12
CA ASP A 43 -4.55 -8.12 3.22
C ASP A 43 -5.99 -7.92 2.68
N HIS A 44 -6.18 -7.10 1.64
CA HIS A 44 -7.48 -6.88 1.00
C HIS A 44 -8.00 -8.14 0.28
N ALA A 45 -7.12 -8.93 -0.35
CA ALA A 45 -7.53 -10.16 -1.04
C ALA A 45 -8.07 -11.23 -0.08
N THR A 46 -7.72 -11.16 1.20
CA THR A 46 -8.15 -12.12 2.23
C THR A 46 -9.62 -11.90 2.64
N GLU A 47 -10.25 -10.75 2.30
CA GLU A 47 -11.68 -10.52 2.56
C GLU A 47 -12.64 -11.25 1.60
N ARG A 48 -12.14 -11.87 0.53
CA ARG A 48 -12.99 -12.70 -0.36
C ARG A 48 -13.02 -14.14 0.14
N ASN A 49 -13.88 -14.41 1.12
CA ASN A 49 -14.31 -15.76 1.49
C ASN A 49 -15.84 -15.85 1.39
#